data_AF-A0A261Y3Z9-F1
#
_entry.id   AF-A0A261Y3Z9-F1
#
_cell.length_a   1.000
_cell.length_b   1.000
_cell.length_c   1.000
_cell.angle_alpha   90.00
_cell.angle_beta   90.00
_cell.angle_gamma   90.00
#
_symmetry.space_group_name_H-M   'P 1'
#
loop_
_entity.id
_entity.type
_entity.pdbx_description
1 polymer ?
#
loop_
_entity_poly.entity_id
_entity_poly.type
_entity_poly.pdbx_seq_one_letter_code
_entity_poly.pdbx_strand_id
1 'polypeptide(L)'
;MSLRNFASSGRKIVAIGRNYADHAKELNNAVPKAPFFFLKPTSSYLQSGNVIVPRGCDVHHEVELGVVIGKEARDIDESRASDYIGGKYPVGVA
;
A
#
# COMPACT_ATOMS: atom_id res chain seq x y z
N MET A 1 -8.08 -9.88 -16.86
CA MET A 1 -8.42 -8.67 -16.08
C MET A 1 -7.45 -7.57 -16.49
N SER A 2 -7.92 -6.37 -16.83
CA SER A 2 -7.02 -5.27 -17.16
C SER A 2 -6.42 -4.68 -15.89
N LEU A 3 -5.09 -4.71 -15.76
CA LEU A 3 -4.38 -4.11 -14.62
C LEU A 3 -4.57 -2.59 -14.53
N ARG A 4 -5.02 -1.95 -15.61
CA ARG A 4 -5.35 -0.52 -15.61
C ARG A 4 -6.55 -0.17 -14.72
N ASN A 5 -7.40 -1.14 -14.38
CA ASN A 5 -8.62 -0.94 -13.60
C ASN A 5 -8.58 -1.68 -12.25
N PHE A 6 -7.39 -1.85 -11.65
CA PHE A 6 -7.25 -2.57 -10.39
C PHE A 6 -8.04 -1.92 -9.23
N ALA A 7 -8.22 -0.60 -9.25
CA ALA A 7 -8.96 0.11 -8.19
C ALA A 7 -10.44 -0.33 -8.10
N SER A 8 -11.05 -0.80 -9.19
CA SER A 8 -12.43 -1.28 -9.22
C SER A 8 -12.58 -2.80 -9.16
N SER A 9 -11.48 -3.54 -9.27
CA SER A 9 -11.49 -5.01 -9.37
C SER A 9 -10.60 -5.73 -8.35
N GLY A 10 -9.71 -4.98 -7.70
CA GLY A 10 -8.85 -5.45 -6.63
C GLY A 10 -9.67 -5.92 -5.44
N ARG A 11 -9.18 -6.99 -4.78
CA ARG A 11 -9.91 -7.65 -3.67
C ARG A 11 -9.34 -7.34 -2.29
N LYS A 12 -8.10 -6.85 -2.23
CA LYS A 12 -7.39 -6.55 -0.98
C LYS A 12 -6.34 -5.48 -1.22
N ILE A 13 -6.10 -4.67 -0.20
CA ILE A 13 -4.97 -3.74 -0.11
C ILE A 13 -4.16 -4.17 1.10
N VAL A 14 -2.86 -4.43 0.90
CA VAL A 14 -1.90 -4.75 1.95
C VAL A 14 -0.87 -3.63 1.97
N ALA A 15 -0.69 -3.00 3.13
CA ALA A 15 0.25 -1.91 3.33
C ALA A 15 1.35 -2.32 4.31
N ILE A 16 2.51 -1.66 4.22
CA ILE A 16 3.69 -1.94 5.04
C ILE A 16 4.08 -0.67 5.78
N GLY A 17 3.95 -0.66 7.10
CA GLY A 17 4.38 0.46 7.92
C GLY A 17 5.88 0.42 8.22
N ARG A 18 6.47 1.61 8.43
CA ARG A 18 7.87 1.79 8.86
C ARG A 18 8.91 1.19 7.91
N ASN A 19 8.63 1.21 6.60
CA ASN A 19 9.52 0.68 5.57
C ASN A 19 10.58 1.69 5.07
N TYR A 20 10.59 2.91 5.63
CA TYR A 20 11.61 3.93 5.42
C TYR A 20 12.30 4.25 6.75
N ALA A 21 13.62 4.04 6.81
CA ALA A 21 14.39 4.13 8.06
C ALA A 21 14.33 5.53 8.70
N ASP A 22 14.32 6.59 7.89
CA ASP A 22 14.27 7.96 8.40
C ASP A 22 12.89 8.33 8.94
N HIS A 23 11.82 7.84 8.30
CA HIS A 23 10.45 8.01 8.81
C HIS A 23 10.21 7.23 10.12
N ALA A 24 10.82 6.04 10.28
CA ALA A 24 10.76 5.31 11.55
C ALA A 24 11.41 6.08 12.72
N LYS A 25 12.51 6.81 12.44
CA LYS A 25 13.20 7.66 13.42
C LYS A 25 12.39 8.92 13.78
N GLU A 26 11.74 9.53 12.79
CA GLU A 26 10.91 10.74 12.96
C GLU A 26 9.81 10.55 14.02
N LEU A 27 9.16 9.39 14.00
CA LEU A 27 8.11 9.03 14.96
C LEU A 27 8.65 8.47 16.29
N ASN A 28 9.97 8.56 16.53
CA ASN A 28 10.67 8.05 17.71
C ASN A 28 10.40 6.56 18.00
N ASN A 29 10.18 5.79 16.93
CA ASN A 29 9.79 4.39 16.99
C ASN A 29 11.00 3.48 16.78
N ALA A 30 10.99 2.30 17.42
CA ALA A 30 11.96 1.25 17.09
C ALA A 30 11.74 0.76 15.65
N VAL A 31 12.83 0.62 14.89
CA VAL A 31 12.81 -0.04 13.57
C VAL A 31 12.45 -1.51 13.79
N PRO A 32 11.33 -1.99 13.22
CA PRO A 32 10.88 -3.35 13.48
C PRO A 32 11.81 -4.36 12.80
N LYS A 33 12.03 -5.52 13.45
CA LYS A 33 12.90 -6.60 12.93
C LYS A 33 12.28 -7.37 11.75
N ALA A 34 10.99 -7.19 11.52
CA ALA A 34 10.23 -7.74 10.41
C ALA A 34 9.21 -6.69 9.93
N PRO A 35 8.74 -6.75 8.68
CA PRO A 35 7.78 -5.79 8.16
C PRO A 35 6.48 -5.80 8.96
N PHE A 36 5.94 -4.62 9.25
CA PHE A 36 4.64 -4.45 9.89
C PHE A 36 3.54 -4.30 8.83
N PHE A 37 2.63 -5.26 8.76
CA PHE A 37 1.55 -5.27 7.78
C PHE A 37 0.21 -4.82 8.37
N PHE A 38 -0.56 -4.08 7.58
CA PHE A 38 -1.96 -3.78 7.85
C PHE A 38 -2.79 -3.80 6.56
N LEU A 39 -4.12 -3.82 6.71
CA LEU A 39 -5.05 -3.90 5.59
C LEU A 39 -5.82 -2.59 5.44
N LYS A 40 -6.11 -2.22 4.20
CA LYS A 40 -7.14 -1.23 3.86
C LYS A 40 -8.28 -1.91 3.09
N PRO A 41 -9.54 -1.52 3.32
CA PRO A 41 -10.66 -2.05 2.56
C PRO A 41 -10.59 -1.56 1.12
N THR A 42 -11.11 -2.34 0.16
CA THR A 42 -11.16 -1.93 -1.26
C THR A 42 -12.02 -0.68 -1.48
N SER A 43 -12.96 -0.40 -0.56
CA SER A 43 -13.75 0.83 -0.55
C SER A 43 -12.94 2.10 -0.21
N SER A 44 -11.66 1.98 0.17
CA SER A 44 -10.80 3.15 0.41
C SER A 44 -10.11 3.68 -0.85
N TYR A 45 -10.27 3.02 -2.01
CA TYR A 45 -9.73 3.55 -3.26
C TYR A 45 -10.44 4.85 -3.65
N LEU A 46 -9.65 5.89 -3.91
CA LEU A 46 -10.10 7.14 -4.51
C LEU A 46 -9.25 7.40 -5.76
N GLN A 47 -9.85 7.28 -6.95
CA GLN A 47 -9.12 7.48 -8.22
C GLN A 47 -9.02 8.95 -8.61
N SER A 48 -10.01 9.76 -8.23
CA SER A 48 -10.07 11.20 -8.49
C SER A 48 -11.00 11.87 -7.47
N GLY A 49 -10.82 13.18 -7.30
CA GLY A 49 -11.60 13.97 -6.35
C GLY A 49 -10.89 14.21 -5.02
N ASN A 50 -11.64 14.66 -4.03
CA ASN A 50 -11.11 15.09 -2.75
C ASN A 50 -11.24 13.98 -1.70
N VAL A 51 -10.23 13.86 -0.84
CA VAL A 51 -10.30 12.99 0.35
C VAL A 51 -11.31 13.58 1.34
N ILE A 52 -12.24 12.77 1.80
CA ILE A 52 -13.20 13.14 2.85
C ILE A 52 -12.58 12.77 4.19
N VAL A 53 -12.25 13.78 4.99
CA VAL A 53 -11.69 13.60 6.34
C VAL A 53 -12.84 13.40 7.35
N PRO A 54 -12.86 12.28 8.11
CA PRO A 54 -13.82 12.10 9.19
C PRO A 54 -13.67 13.18 10.27
N ARG A 55 -14.80 13.61 10.85
CA ARG A 55 -14.79 14.64 11.90
C ARG A 55 -14.00 14.18 13.12
N GLY A 56 -13.13 15.05 13.63
CA GLY A 56 -12.35 14.80 14.84
C GLY A 56 -11.08 13.95 14.61
N CYS A 57 -10.74 13.62 13.36
CA CYS A 57 -9.49 12.95 13.04
C CYS A 57 -8.38 13.97 12.74
N ASP A 58 -7.21 13.79 13.37
CA ASP A 58 -5.97 14.36 12.88
C ASP A 58 -5.48 13.48 11.72
N VAL A 59 -5.42 14.05 10.51
CA VAL A 59 -5.13 13.31 9.28
C VAL A 59 -3.78 13.72 8.74
N HIS A 60 -2.91 12.73 8.57
CA HIS A 60 -1.58 12.90 8.01
C HIS A 60 -1.58 12.43 6.56
N HIS A 61 -0.57 12.81 5.80
CA HIS A 61 -0.40 12.37 4.42
C HIS A 61 0.87 11.54 4.29
N GLU A 62 0.75 10.39 3.65
CA GLU A 62 1.87 9.50 3.35
C GLU A 62 1.88 9.20 1.85
N VAL A 63 3.05 9.41 1.23
CA VAL A 63 3.27 9.05 -0.17
C VAL A 63 4.01 7.72 -0.21
N GLU A 64 3.39 6.75 -0.86
CA GLU A 64 3.90 5.39 -0.96
C GLU A 64 3.98 4.90 -2.41
N LEU A 65 4.85 3.91 -2.65
CA LEU A 65 4.84 3.16 -3.89
C LEU A 65 3.89 1.97 -3.79
N GLY A 66 2.79 2.01 -4.54
CA GLY A 66 1.88 0.88 -4.70
C GLY A 66 2.41 -0.14 -5.70
N VAL A 67 2.37 -1.42 -5.34
CA VAL A 67 2.70 -2.54 -6.22
C VAL A 67 1.43 -3.36 -6.47
N VAL A 68 1.01 -3.46 -7.74
CA VAL A 68 -0.14 -4.26 -8.14
C VAL A 68 0.31 -5.67 -8.46
N ILE A 69 -0.26 -6.66 -7.78
CA ILE A 69 0.01 -8.08 -8.03
C ILE A 69 -0.83 -8.55 -9.22
N GLY A 70 -0.16 -8.99 -10.28
CA GLY A 70 -0.78 -9.26 -11.59
C GLY A 70 -1.28 -10.69 -11.79
N LYS A 71 -0.82 -11.64 -10.97
CA LYS A 71 -1.23 -13.06 -11.00
C LYS A 71 -1.27 -13.63 -9.58
N GLU A 72 -1.99 -14.73 -9.40
CA GLU A 72 -2.08 -15.38 -8.10
C GLU A 72 -0.69 -15.73 -7.55
N ALA A 73 -0.41 -15.31 -6.32
CA ALA A 73 0.88 -15.50 -5.64
C ALA A 73 0.64 -16.18 -4.29
N ARG A 74 1.42 -17.23 -4.04
CA ARG A 74 1.41 -17.99 -2.78
C ARG A 74 2.79 -18.60 -2.56
N ASP A 75 3.33 -18.41 -1.36
CA ASP A 75 4.60 -19.01 -0.91
C ASP A 75 5.72 -18.89 -1.97
N ILE A 76 5.86 -17.68 -2.51
CA ILE A 76 6.79 -17.35 -3.60
C ILE A 76 8.21 -17.17 -3.06
N ASP A 77 9.17 -17.75 -3.78
CA ASP A 77 10.59 -17.46 -3.56
C ASP A 77 10.90 -16.00 -3.91
N GLU A 78 11.75 -15.36 -3.11
CA GLU A 78 12.11 -13.95 -3.28
C GLU A 78 12.68 -13.66 -4.67
N SER A 79 13.51 -14.56 -5.21
CA SER A 79 14.11 -14.40 -6.54
C SER A 79 13.08 -14.33 -7.67
N ARG A 80 11.86 -14.82 -7.42
CA ARG A 80 10.75 -14.87 -8.38
C ARG A 80 9.68 -13.82 -8.12
N ALA A 81 9.77 -13.04 -7.05
CA ALA A 81 8.72 -12.09 -6.66
C ALA A 81 8.38 -11.10 -7.78
N SER A 82 9.39 -10.62 -8.51
CA SER A 82 9.23 -9.69 -9.64
C SER A 82 8.32 -10.23 -10.75
N ASP A 83 8.29 -11.55 -10.96
CA ASP A 83 7.46 -12.18 -12.01
C ASP A 83 5.95 -12.03 -11.75
N TYR A 84 5.56 -11.70 -10.51
CA TYR A 84 4.17 -11.57 -10.09
C TYR A 84 3.70 -10.10 -10.09
N ILE A 85 4.61 -9.14 -10.30
CA ILE A 85 4.27 -7.72 -10.36
C ILE A 85 3.60 -7.41 -11.70
N GLY A 86 2.36 -6.94 -11.65
CA GLY A 86 1.63 -6.46 -12.81
C GLY A 86 1.87 -4.98 -13.12
N GLY A 87 2.26 -4.19 -12.12
CA GLY A 87 2.54 -2.76 -12.29
C GLY A 87 2.94 -2.07 -11.00
N LYS A 88 3.47 -0.85 -11.14
CA LYS A 88 3.86 0.04 -10.04
C LYS A 88 3.16 1.38 -10.22
N TYR A 89 2.59 1.92 -9.15
CA TYR A 89 1.80 3.15 -9.18
C TYR A 89 2.14 4.03 -7.96
N PRO A 90 2.25 5.36 -8.11
CA PRO A 90 2.33 6.24 -6.95
C PRO A 90 0.99 6.23 -6.20
N VAL A 91 1.03 6.17 -4.87
CA VAL A 91 -0.13 6.23 -3.98
C VAL A 91 0.06 7.43 -3.06
N GLY A 92 -0.91 8.35 -3.05
CA GLY A 92 -0.70 9.70 -2.53
C GLY A 92 -1.27 9.99 -1.14
N VAL A 93 -2.11 9.11 -0.57
CA VAL A 93 -2.70 9.28 0.76
C VAL A 93 -3.02 7.90 1.34
N ALA A 94 -2.34 7.52 2.43
CA ALA A 94 -2.67 6.38 3.28
C ALA A 94 -3.14 6.86 4.65
#